data_AF-A0A9E3C9R9-F1
#
_entry.id   AF-A0A9E3C9R9-F1
#
_cell.length_a   1.000
_cell.length_b   1.000
_cell.length_c   1.000
_cell.angle_alpha   90.00
_cell.angle_beta   90.00
_cell.angle_gamma   90.00
#
_symmetry.space_group_name_H-M   'P 1'
#
loop_
_entity.id
_entity.type
_entity.pdbx_description
1 polymer ?
#
loop_
_entity_poly.entity_id
_entity_poly.type
_entity_poly.pdbx_seq_one_letter_code
_entity_poly.pdbx_strand_id
1 'polypeptide(L)'
;MSHHDVFVSYSSQDKPIADAACATLEARGIRCWIAPRDVTPGQDWSEAIIDAISACRVFVLILSAASNQSEQVKREVQNAVSEAKSILPFRVEDVALSKHMRYFIGTPHWLDALTPPMERHLQRMAETVAAWIASLDSKAGEALTIPIALHATPHWDADRLSRIEAELRLFVGPFGHTLVQEAAAAAHDYHDLCRRLSEHILSERERQAFLARCAPLIPAAEAPEAISRPSAVSTEIVAAGEKALAHYIGPLARVLARRAARAAADPVEFHRLLAEHLPTPAEKAEFLRRVQH
;
A
#
# COMPACT_ATOMS: atom_id res chain seq x y z
N MET A 1 -25.32 -2.97 14.02
CA MET A 1 -25.06 -2.56 12.63
C MET A 1 -24.98 -3.82 11.78
N SER A 2 -25.70 -3.88 10.67
CA SER A 2 -25.63 -5.02 9.74
C SER A 2 -24.23 -5.03 9.11
N HIS A 3 -23.38 -5.96 9.52
CA HIS A 3 -22.11 -6.19 8.86
C HIS A 3 -22.37 -6.72 7.44
N HIS A 4 -21.78 -6.07 6.44
CA HIS A 4 -21.70 -6.60 5.08
C HIS A 4 -20.23 -6.94 4.83
N ASP A 5 -19.99 -8.01 4.08
CA ASP A 5 -18.63 -8.46 3.80
C ASP A 5 -18.06 -7.72 2.59
N VAL A 6 -18.92 -7.37 1.62
CA VAL A 6 -18.54 -6.75 0.35
C VAL A 6 -19.32 -5.46 0.09
N PHE A 7 -18.63 -4.40 -0.31
CA PHE A 7 -19.23 -3.21 -0.91
C PHE A 7 -19.07 -3.29 -2.45
N VAL A 8 -20.15 -3.08 -3.20
CA VAL A 8 -20.11 -3.08 -4.68
C VAL A 8 -20.28 -1.66 -5.21
N SER A 9 -19.20 -1.09 -5.72
CA SER A 9 -19.17 0.23 -6.37
C SER A 9 -19.31 0.09 -7.89
N TYR A 10 -20.24 0.84 -8.47
CA TYR A 10 -20.57 0.78 -9.90
C TYR A 10 -21.19 2.09 -10.40
N SER A 11 -21.19 2.34 -11.70
CA SER A 11 -22.02 3.41 -12.29
C SER A 11 -23.46 2.93 -12.44
N SER A 12 -24.46 3.81 -12.33
CA SER A 12 -25.86 3.46 -12.59
C SER A 12 -26.09 2.83 -13.97
N GLN A 13 -25.23 3.12 -14.95
CA GLN A 13 -25.24 2.52 -16.29
C GLN A 13 -24.83 1.04 -16.29
N ASP A 14 -24.04 0.61 -15.30
CA ASP A 14 -23.54 -0.77 -15.15
C ASP A 14 -24.45 -1.63 -14.26
N LYS A 15 -25.64 -1.12 -13.91
CA LYS A 15 -26.57 -1.77 -12.97
C LYS A 15 -26.82 -3.25 -13.26
N PRO A 16 -27.05 -3.70 -14.52
CA PRO A 16 -27.28 -5.11 -14.79
C PRO A 16 -26.11 -6.00 -14.35
N ILE A 17 -24.86 -5.56 -14.56
CA ILE A 17 -23.67 -6.33 -14.20
C ILE A 17 -23.45 -6.27 -12.68
N ALA A 18 -23.68 -5.11 -12.05
CA ALA A 18 -23.57 -4.96 -10.60
C ALA A 18 -24.59 -5.83 -9.85
N ASP A 19 -25.83 -5.91 -10.33
CA ASP A 19 -26.87 -6.77 -9.77
C ASP A 19 -26.49 -8.26 -9.94
N ALA A 20 -25.96 -8.65 -11.10
CA ALA A 20 -25.49 -10.01 -11.35
C ALA A 20 -24.28 -10.38 -10.47
N ALA A 21 -23.37 -9.43 -10.23
CA ALA A 21 -22.25 -9.59 -9.31
C ALA A 21 -22.72 -9.80 -7.87
N CYS A 22 -23.66 -8.97 -7.39
CA CYS A 22 -24.26 -9.12 -6.06
C CYS A 22 -24.94 -10.48 -5.91
N ALA A 23 -25.80 -10.86 -6.86
CA ALA A 23 -26.49 -12.14 -6.82
C ALA A 23 -25.52 -13.34 -6.81
N THR A 24 -24.42 -13.25 -7.56
CA THR A 24 -23.41 -14.33 -7.62
C THR A 24 -22.62 -14.46 -6.31
N LEU A 25 -22.32 -13.34 -5.64
CA LEU A 25 -21.68 -13.32 -4.32
C LEU A 25 -22.64 -13.82 -3.22
N GLU A 26 -23.89 -13.34 -3.22
CA GLU A 26 -24.92 -13.71 -2.25
C GLU A 26 -25.32 -15.18 -2.34
N ALA A 27 -25.33 -15.76 -3.55
CA ALA A 27 -25.54 -17.20 -3.76
C ALA A 27 -24.46 -18.06 -3.08
N ARG A 28 -23.32 -17.48 -2.70
CA ARG A 28 -22.23 -18.12 -1.95
C ARG A 28 -22.23 -17.74 -0.47
N GLY A 29 -23.28 -17.08 0.02
CA GLY A 29 -23.42 -16.66 1.42
C GLY A 29 -22.60 -15.42 1.79
N ILE A 30 -22.06 -14.69 0.81
CA ILE A 30 -21.31 -13.45 1.04
C ILE A 30 -22.30 -12.29 1.09
N ARG A 31 -22.27 -11.49 2.16
CA ARG A 31 -23.20 -10.37 2.32
C ARG A 31 -22.71 -9.16 1.54
N CYS A 32 -23.49 -8.73 0.55
CA CYS A 32 -23.18 -7.58 -0.29
C CYS A 32 -23.96 -6.35 0.14
N TRP A 33 -23.33 -5.19 0.02
CA TRP A 33 -23.98 -3.89 0.08
C TRP A 33 -23.88 -3.22 -1.30
N ILE A 34 -25.04 -2.77 -1.82
CA ILE A 34 -25.15 -2.07 -3.10
C ILE A 34 -26.19 -0.95 -3.02
N ALA A 35 -25.79 0.27 -3.39
CA ALA A 35 -26.73 1.37 -3.56
C ALA A 35 -27.53 1.20 -4.86
N PRO A 36 -28.83 1.54 -4.91
CA PRO A 36 -29.64 2.14 -3.84
C PRO A 36 -30.35 1.12 -2.94
N ARG A 37 -30.20 -0.18 -3.21
CA ARG A 37 -30.97 -1.27 -2.58
C ARG A 37 -30.84 -1.26 -1.07
N ASP A 38 -29.62 -1.01 -0.58
CA ASP A 38 -29.25 -1.17 0.82
C ASP A 38 -29.11 0.17 1.57
N VAL A 39 -29.59 1.27 0.97
CA VAL A 39 -29.69 2.58 1.64
C VAL A 39 -31.01 2.64 2.41
N THR A 40 -30.93 2.88 3.72
CA THR A 40 -32.13 2.98 4.58
C THR A 40 -32.98 4.20 4.15
N PRO A 41 -34.29 4.05 3.92
CA PRO A 41 -35.17 5.18 3.60
C PRO A 41 -35.10 6.27 4.68
N GLY A 42 -34.74 7.49 4.29
CA GLY A 42 -34.61 8.64 5.20
C GLY A 42 -33.23 8.86 5.81
N GLN A 43 -32.25 7.98 5.56
CA GLN A 43 -30.85 8.23 5.90
C GLN A 43 -30.18 9.14 4.84
N ASP A 44 -29.20 9.95 5.25
CA ASP A 44 -28.37 10.67 4.29
C ASP A 44 -27.61 9.65 3.42
N TRP A 45 -27.79 9.76 2.11
CA TRP A 45 -27.24 8.82 1.14
C TRP A 45 -25.71 8.76 1.18
N SER A 46 -25.07 9.90 1.46
CA SER A 46 -23.60 10.01 1.52
C SER A 46 -23.07 9.34 2.77
N GLU A 47 -23.73 9.55 3.91
CA GLU A 47 -23.38 8.92 5.18
C GLU A 47 -23.55 7.39 5.12
N ALA A 48 -24.65 6.91 4.56
CA ALA A 48 -24.90 5.48 4.38
C ALA A 48 -23.82 4.79 3.53
N ILE A 49 -23.34 5.47 2.48
CA ILE A 49 -22.25 4.96 1.64
C ILE A 49 -20.93 4.91 2.41
N ILE A 50 -20.59 5.95 3.17
CA ILE A 50 -19.35 6.00 3.96
C ILE A 50 -19.36 4.90 5.01
N ASP A 51 -20.46 4.77 5.77
CA ASP A 51 -20.61 3.72 6.77
C ASP A 51 -20.51 2.32 6.16
N ALA A 52 -21.10 2.11 4.99
CA ALA A 52 -21.06 0.83 4.30
C ALA A 52 -19.65 0.49 3.79
N ILE A 53 -18.92 1.46 3.24
CA ILE A 53 -17.50 1.28 2.87
C ILE A 53 -16.69 0.95 4.13
N SER A 54 -16.92 1.67 5.23
CA SER A 54 -16.16 1.43 6.44
C SER A 54 -16.46 0.08 7.10
N ALA A 55 -17.70 -0.39 7.01
CA ALA A 55 -18.08 -1.69 7.52
C ALA A 55 -17.65 -2.87 6.63
N CYS A 56 -17.35 -2.65 5.34
CA CYS A 56 -17.02 -3.73 4.42
C CYS A 56 -15.59 -4.25 4.61
N ARG A 57 -15.38 -5.51 4.22
CA ARG A 57 -14.06 -6.18 4.23
C ARG A 57 -13.39 -6.12 2.87
N VAL A 58 -14.18 -6.31 1.82
CA VAL A 58 -13.75 -6.28 0.42
C VAL A 58 -14.55 -5.22 -0.33
N PHE A 59 -13.88 -4.44 -1.17
CA PHE A 59 -14.51 -3.44 -2.03
C PHE A 59 -14.40 -3.91 -3.47
N VAL A 60 -15.52 -4.21 -4.12
CA VAL A 60 -15.57 -4.61 -5.53
C VAL A 60 -15.92 -3.38 -6.37
N LEU A 61 -15.04 -3.04 -7.31
CA LEU A 61 -15.26 -1.95 -8.27
C LEU A 61 -15.64 -2.54 -9.63
N ILE A 62 -16.86 -2.31 -10.09
CA ILE A 62 -17.25 -2.59 -11.48
C ILE A 62 -16.66 -1.49 -12.36
N LEU A 63 -15.60 -1.80 -13.09
CA LEU A 63 -14.83 -0.84 -13.88
C LEU A 63 -15.27 -0.86 -15.36
N SER A 64 -15.92 0.22 -15.78
CA SER A 64 -16.40 0.52 -17.13
C SER A 64 -15.99 1.95 -17.53
N ALA A 65 -16.28 2.37 -18.77
CA ALA A 65 -16.14 3.76 -19.20
C ALA A 65 -16.96 4.70 -18.30
N ALA A 66 -18.18 4.28 -17.95
CA ALA A 66 -19.11 5.07 -17.15
C ALA A 66 -18.62 5.23 -15.71
N SER A 67 -18.18 4.14 -15.06
CA SER A 67 -17.68 4.20 -13.69
C SER A 67 -16.33 4.92 -13.58
N ASN A 68 -15.47 4.81 -14.59
CA ASN A 68 -14.20 5.54 -14.68
C ASN A 68 -14.39 7.08 -14.75
N GLN A 69 -15.53 7.55 -15.27
CA GLN A 69 -15.86 8.97 -15.33
C GLN A 69 -16.73 9.47 -14.17
N SER A 70 -17.39 8.57 -13.44
CA SER A 70 -18.32 8.92 -12.35
C SER A 70 -17.62 9.56 -11.15
N GLU A 71 -18.03 10.78 -10.77
CA GLU A 71 -17.52 11.47 -9.58
C GLU A 71 -17.85 10.75 -8.28
N GLN A 72 -19.02 10.11 -8.22
CA GLN A 72 -19.41 9.33 -7.05
C GLN A 72 -18.51 8.11 -6.86
N VAL A 73 -18.27 7.35 -7.94
CA VAL A 73 -17.38 6.16 -7.90
C VAL A 73 -15.95 6.58 -7.55
N LYS A 74 -15.46 7.72 -8.07
CA LYS A 74 -14.15 8.28 -7.71
C LYS A 74 -14.01 8.54 -6.21
N ARG A 75 -15.05 9.07 -5.57
CA ARG A 75 -15.08 9.33 -4.12
C ARG A 75 -15.12 8.03 -3.31
N GLU A 76 -15.92 7.06 -3.74
CA GLU A 76 -16.00 5.75 -3.09
C GLU A 76 -14.66 4.99 -3.15
N VAL A 77 -14.00 5.00 -4.31
CA VAL A 77 -12.66 4.41 -4.48
C VAL A 77 -11.64 5.11 -3.59
N GLN A 78 -11.67 6.45 -3.54
CA GLN A 78 -10.79 7.21 -2.65
C GLN A 78 -11.01 6.81 -1.19
N ASN A 79 -12.26 6.76 -0.71
CA ASN A 79 -12.57 6.34 0.66
C ASN A 79 -12.10 4.91 0.95
N ALA A 80 -12.33 3.98 0.01
CA ALA A 80 -11.89 2.60 0.16
C ALA A 80 -10.36 2.48 0.24
N VAL A 81 -9.61 3.28 -0.53
CA VAL A 81 -8.15 3.33 -0.43
C VAL A 81 -7.70 3.95 0.90
N SER A 82 -8.31 5.07 1.31
CA SER A 82 -8.01 5.73 2.58
C SER A 82 -8.23 4.81 3.79
N GLU A 83 -9.22 3.93 3.73
CA GLU A 83 -9.49 2.92 4.76
C GLU A 83 -8.75 1.59 4.54
N ALA A 84 -7.77 1.55 3.62
CA ALA A 84 -6.96 0.37 3.30
C ALA A 84 -7.79 -0.89 2.99
N LYS A 85 -8.95 -0.73 2.35
CA LYS A 85 -9.82 -1.85 1.97
C LYS A 85 -9.15 -2.73 0.93
N SER A 86 -9.49 -4.02 0.96
CA SER A 86 -9.09 -4.94 -0.12
C SER A 86 -9.94 -4.64 -1.36
N ILE A 87 -9.39 -3.89 -2.31
CA ILE A 87 -10.09 -3.47 -3.53
C ILE A 87 -9.89 -4.51 -4.65
N LEU A 88 -10.99 -4.99 -5.22
CA LEU A 88 -11.01 -5.83 -6.42
C LEU A 88 -11.59 -5.04 -7.60
N PRO A 89 -10.75 -4.55 -8.53
CA PRO A 89 -11.21 -4.00 -9.80
C PRO A 89 -11.72 -5.12 -10.72
N PHE A 90 -13.04 -5.17 -10.96
CA PHE A 90 -13.70 -6.06 -11.91
C PHE A 90 -13.92 -5.31 -13.23
N ARG A 91 -13.01 -5.50 -14.17
CA ARG A 91 -12.95 -4.72 -15.42
C ARG A 91 -13.88 -5.32 -16.48
N VAL A 92 -15.02 -4.68 -16.70
CA VAL A 92 -16.05 -5.12 -17.65
C VAL A 92 -15.88 -4.51 -19.04
N GLU A 93 -15.11 -3.43 -19.15
CA GLU A 93 -14.76 -2.79 -20.42
C GLU A 93 -13.27 -2.47 -20.47
N ASP A 94 -12.67 -2.53 -21.67
CA ASP A 94 -11.28 -2.16 -21.88
C ASP A 94 -11.16 -0.65 -22.09
N VAL A 95 -11.04 0.08 -20.99
CA VAL A 95 -11.02 1.54 -20.97
C VAL A 95 -9.74 2.09 -20.38
N ALA A 96 -9.22 3.15 -21.00
CA ALA A 96 -8.09 3.87 -20.44
C ALA A 96 -8.51 4.56 -19.14
N LEU A 97 -7.85 4.19 -18.04
CA LEU A 97 -8.15 4.76 -16.72
C LEU A 97 -7.87 6.27 -16.68
N SER A 98 -8.80 7.00 -16.07
CA SER A 98 -8.62 8.42 -15.75
C SER A 98 -7.42 8.62 -14.82
N LYS A 99 -6.88 9.84 -14.76
CA LYS A 99 -5.74 10.17 -13.87
C LYS A 99 -6.03 9.81 -12.41
N HIS A 100 -7.26 10.08 -11.96
CA HIS A 100 -7.76 9.74 -10.62
C HIS A 100 -7.72 8.24 -10.38
N MET A 101 -8.36 7.46 -11.26
CA MET A 101 -8.39 6.01 -11.10
C MET A 101 -6.99 5.39 -11.18
N ARG A 102 -6.12 5.84 -12.09
CA ARG A 102 -4.72 5.36 -12.14
C ARG A 102 -3.95 5.60 -10.86
N TYR A 103 -4.22 6.70 -10.16
CA TYR A 103 -3.57 7.02 -8.90
C TYR A 103 -3.97 6.02 -7.79
N PHE A 104 -5.25 5.63 -7.73
CA PHE A 104 -5.77 4.79 -6.65
C PHE A 104 -5.72 3.27 -6.92
N ILE A 105 -5.87 2.83 -8.18
CA ILE A 105 -6.00 1.40 -8.54
C ILE A 105 -4.97 0.92 -9.58
N GLY A 106 -3.90 1.70 -9.79
CA GLY A 106 -2.96 1.52 -10.93
C GLY A 106 -2.10 0.25 -10.91
N THR A 107 -1.99 -0.46 -9.79
CA THR A 107 -1.05 -1.58 -9.57
C THR A 107 -1.36 -2.13 -8.16
N PRO A 108 -1.90 -3.35 -7.89
CA PRO A 108 -1.93 -4.60 -8.64
C PRO A 108 -3.32 -5.34 -8.66
N HIS A 109 -3.45 -6.42 -9.44
CA HIS A 109 -4.58 -7.40 -9.48
C HIS A 109 -5.94 -6.91 -10.00
N TRP A 110 -6.04 -6.69 -11.32
CA TRP A 110 -7.34 -6.58 -12.00
C TRP A 110 -7.93 -7.97 -12.27
N LEU A 111 -9.25 -8.09 -12.19
CA LEU A 111 -9.97 -9.21 -12.76
C LEU A 111 -10.67 -8.74 -14.02
N ASP A 112 -10.14 -9.17 -15.16
CA ASP A 112 -10.64 -8.80 -16.48
C ASP A 112 -11.83 -9.69 -16.88
N ALA A 113 -12.97 -9.04 -17.13
CA ALA A 113 -14.21 -9.63 -17.60
C ALA A 113 -14.54 -9.17 -19.04
N LEU A 114 -13.52 -9.10 -19.89
CA LEU A 114 -13.60 -8.51 -21.24
C LEU A 114 -14.11 -9.48 -22.32
N THR A 115 -14.21 -10.77 -22.01
CA THR A 115 -14.57 -11.81 -22.98
C THR A 115 -15.84 -12.55 -22.57
N PRO A 116 -16.78 -12.86 -23.49
CA PRO A 116 -17.90 -13.72 -23.17
C PRO A 116 -17.45 -15.16 -22.81
N PRO A 117 -18.23 -15.92 -22.00
CA PRO A 117 -19.46 -15.52 -21.32
C PRO A 117 -19.21 -14.81 -19.98
N MET A 118 -20.01 -13.78 -19.66
CA MET A 118 -19.88 -12.96 -18.46
C MET A 118 -20.03 -13.76 -17.17
N GLU A 119 -20.86 -14.81 -17.20
CA GLU A 119 -21.14 -15.69 -16.07
C GLU A 119 -19.86 -16.33 -15.52
N ARG A 120 -18.90 -16.69 -16.37
CA ARG A 120 -17.62 -17.26 -15.93
C ARG A 120 -16.79 -16.24 -15.13
N HIS A 121 -16.81 -14.98 -15.55
CA HIS A 121 -16.08 -13.91 -14.88
C HIS A 121 -16.71 -13.56 -13.53
N LEU A 122 -18.05 -13.54 -13.46
CA LEU A 122 -18.77 -13.35 -12.20
C LEU A 122 -18.46 -14.48 -11.19
N GLN A 123 -18.42 -15.74 -11.65
CA GLN A 123 -18.02 -16.87 -10.80
C GLN A 123 -16.58 -16.73 -10.31
N ARG A 124 -15.63 -16.38 -11.20
CA ARG A 124 -14.23 -16.17 -10.83
C ARG A 124 -14.04 -15.00 -9.86
N MET A 125 -14.80 -13.92 -10.04
CA MET A 125 -14.81 -12.78 -9.13
C MET A 125 -15.27 -13.21 -7.75
N ALA A 126 -16.39 -13.92 -7.65
CA ALA A 126 -16.90 -14.35 -6.37
C ALA A 126 -16.01 -15.42 -5.68
N GLU A 127 -15.28 -16.25 -6.44
CA GLU A 127 -14.25 -17.15 -5.88
C GLU A 127 -13.07 -16.36 -5.30
N THR A 128 -12.62 -15.33 -6.02
CA THR A 128 -11.53 -14.46 -5.59
C THR A 128 -11.91 -13.73 -4.31
N VAL A 129 -13.12 -13.15 -4.25
CA VAL A 129 -13.64 -12.49 -3.06
C VAL A 129 -13.77 -13.46 -1.88
N ALA A 130 -14.30 -14.67 -2.10
CA ALA A 130 -14.38 -15.69 -1.06
C ALA A 130 -13.00 -16.05 -0.48
N ALA A 131 -11.99 -16.21 -1.35
CA ALA A 131 -10.62 -16.50 -0.93
C ALA A 131 -10.02 -15.35 -0.11
N TRP A 132 -10.29 -14.10 -0.49
CA TRP A 132 -9.83 -12.92 0.26
C TRP A 132 -10.50 -12.85 1.64
N ILE A 133 -11.81 -13.05 1.71
CA ILE A 133 -12.57 -13.10 2.97
C ILE A 133 -12.00 -14.19 3.90
N ALA A 134 -11.76 -15.41 3.40
CA ALA A 134 -11.19 -16.49 4.19
C ALA A 134 -9.75 -16.19 4.69
N SER A 135 -8.93 -15.55 3.85
CA SER A 135 -7.58 -15.11 4.23
C SER A 135 -7.62 -14.01 5.31
N LEU A 136 -8.56 -13.07 5.20
CA LEU A 136 -8.78 -12.02 6.20
C LEU A 136 -9.26 -12.63 7.54
N ASP A 137 -10.12 -13.66 7.51
CA ASP A 137 -10.54 -14.38 8.73
C ASP A 137 -9.39 -15.13 9.38
N SER A 138 -8.53 -15.76 8.57
CA SER A 138 -7.35 -16.47 9.05
C SER A 138 -6.35 -15.52 9.74
N LYS A 139 -6.09 -14.36 9.13
CA LYS A 139 -5.23 -13.31 9.72
C LYS A 139 -5.82 -12.72 11.00
N ALA A 140 -7.13 -12.53 11.06
CA ALA A 140 -7.82 -12.06 12.27
C ALA A 140 -7.73 -13.09 13.42
N GLY A 141 -7.82 -14.39 13.09
CA GLY A 141 -7.62 -15.48 14.03
C GLY A 141 -6.17 -15.62 14.52
N GLU A 142 -5.19 -15.40 13.65
CA GLU A 142 -3.76 -15.49 13.98
C GLU A 142 -3.27 -14.29 14.82
N ALA A 143 -3.85 -13.10 14.61
CA ALA A 143 -3.60 -11.89 15.40
C ALA A 143 -4.01 -12.02 16.88
N LEU A 144 -4.89 -12.96 17.24
CA LEU A 144 -5.28 -13.25 18.62
C LEU A 144 -4.26 -14.12 19.39
N THR A 145 -3.17 -14.57 18.75
CA THR A 145 -2.17 -15.50 19.33
C THR A 145 -0.75 -14.95 19.47
N ILE A 146 -0.50 -13.69 19.10
CA ILE A 146 0.82 -13.06 19.24
C ILE A 146 0.85 -12.22 20.52
N PRO A 147 1.84 -12.38 21.43
CA PRO A 147 1.98 -11.48 22.57
C PRO A 147 2.20 -10.06 22.06
N ILE A 148 1.28 -9.15 22.38
CA ILE A 148 1.33 -7.74 22.02
C ILE A 148 2.56 -7.11 22.68
N ALA A 149 3.61 -6.84 21.91
CA ALA A 149 4.58 -5.81 22.28
C ALA A 149 3.93 -4.45 22.00
N LEU A 150 3.59 -3.71 23.07
CA LEU A 150 3.06 -2.35 22.98
C LEU A 150 3.97 -1.48 22.08
N HIS A 151 3.52 -1.13 20.88
CA HIS A 151 4.00 0.07 20.21
C HIS A 151 3.11 1.22 20.65
N ALA A 152 3.69 2.17 21.37
CA ALA A 152 3.04 3.41 21.76
C ALA A 152 2.58 4.15 20.49
N THR A 153 1.33 4.59 20.45
CA THR A 153 0.84 5.50 19.42
C THR A 153 1.66 6.79 19.45
N PRO A 154 2.16 7.31 18.32
CA PRO A 154 2.82 8.61 18.31
C PRO A 154 1.79 9.67 18.75
N HIS A 155 2.04 10.31 19.89
CA HIS A 155 1.21 11.42 20.34
C HIS A 155 1.72 12.69 19.66
N TRP A 156 1.03 13.13 18.62
CA TRP A 156 1.36 14.37 17.93
C TRP A 156 1.16 15.59 18.84
N ASP A 157 2.19 16.41 18.99
CA ASP A 157 2.10 17.77 19.51
C ASP A 157 1.39 18.67 18.48
N ALA A 158 0.26 19.24 18.90
CA ALA A 158 -0.61 20.07 18.06
C ALA A 158 0.07 21.35 17.56
N ASP A 159 0.96 21.96 18.35
CA ASP A 159 1.71 23.16 17.93
C ASP A 159 2.67 22.81 16.80
N ARG A 160 3.40 21.69 16.95
CA ARG A 160 4.32 21.20 15.92
C ARG A 160 3.60 20.82 14.62
N LEU A 161 2.47 20.12 14.71
CA LEU A 161 1.66 19.80 13.52
C LEU A 161 1.17 21.06 12.81
N SER A 162 0.66 22.05 13.56
CA SER A 162 0.21 23.31 12.97
C SER A 162 1.36 24.08 12.28
N ARG A 163 2.58 23.99 12.81
CA ARG A 163 3.76 24.62 12.20
C ARG A 163 4.23 23.87 10.94
N ILE A 164 4.21 22.53 10.95
CA ILE A 164 4.51 21.70 9.76
C ILE A 164 3.49 21.96 8.66
N GLU A 165 2.21 22.08 9.01
CA GLU A 165 1.15 22.46 8.07
C GLU A 165 1.39 23.84 7.46
N ALA A 166 1.77 24.83 8.26
CA ALA A 166 2.10 26.17 7.77
C ALA A 166 3.27 26.14 6.78
N GLU A 167 4.33 25.37 7.06
CA GLU A 167 5.47 25.22 6.16
C GLU A 167 5.06 24.48 4.87
N LEU A 168 4.23 23.43 4.95
CA LEU A 168 3.78 22.67 3.78
C LEU A 168 2.93 23.53 2.84
N ARG A 169 2.04 24.36 3.39
CA ARG A 169 1.17 25.28 2.62
C ARG A 169 1.95 26.23 1.72
N LEU A 170 3.21 26.55 2.04
CA LEU A 170 4.06 27.40 1.19
C LEU A 170 4.42 26.73 -0.15
N PHE A 171 4.34 25.40 -0.22
CA PHE A 171 4.74 24.62 -1.40
C PHE A 171 3.55 23.96 -2.12
N VAL A 172 2.52 23.54 -1.38
CA VAL A 172 1.36 22.81 -1.95
C VAL A 172 0.04 23.60 -1.87
N GLY A 173 0.08 24.82 -1.33
CA GLY A 173 -1.08 25.71 -1.25
C GLY A 173 -2.15 25.24 -0.24
N PRO A 174 -3.45 25.44 -0.52
CA PRO A 174 -4.52 25.25 0.46
C PRO A 174 -4.69 23.79 0.92
N PHE A 175 -4.16 22.82 0.15
CA PHE A 175 -4.24 21.39 0.45
C PHE A 175 -3.30 20.94 1.57
N GLY A 176 -2.44 21.82 2.09
CA GLY A 176 -1.47 21.46 3.14
C GLY A 176 -2.12 20.89 4.41
N HIS A 177 -3.33 21.34 4.78
CA HIS A 177 -4.03 20.83 5.95
C HIS A 177 -4.39 19.34 5.82
N THR A 178 -5.06 19.00 4.71
CA THR A 178 -5.51 17.63 4.44
C THR A 178 -4.33 16.67 4.33
N LEU A 179 -3.25 17.09 3.66
CA LEU A 179 -2.04 16.28 3.53
C LEU A 179 -1.35 16.01 4.88
N VAL A 180 -1.35 16.99 5.81
CA VAL A 180 -0.82 16.79 7.16
C VAL A 180 -1.67 15.82 7.96
N GLN A 181 -3.00 15.91 7.89
CA GLN A 181 -3.88 14.98 8.60
C GLN A 181 -3.73 13.54 8.08
N GLU A 182 -3.68 13.36 6.76
CA GLU A 182 -3.49 12.05 6.12
C GLU A 182 -2.11 11.47 6.45
N ALA A 183 -1.04 12.27 6.34
CA ALA A 183 0.31 11.79 6.62
C ALA A 183 0.54 11.53 8.12
N ALA A 184 -0.07 12.30 9.03
CA ALA A 184 0.04 12.09 10.47
C ALA A 184 -0.71 10.82 10.93
N ALA A 185 -1.79 10.43 10.25
CA ALA A 185 -2.47 9.16 10.54
C ALA A 185 -1.63 7.93 10.16
N ALA A 186 -0.74 8.06 9.17
CA ALA A 186 0.07 6.98 8.64
C ALA A 186 1.54 7.00 9.08
N ALA A 187 2.01 8.10 9.69
CA ALA A 187 3.38 8.28 10.11
C ALA A 187 3.64 7.69 11.51
N HIS A 188 4.85 7.17 11.70
CA HIS A 188 5.27 6.59 12.97
C HIS A 188 6.00 7.59 13.89
N ASP A 189 6.53 8.68 13.32
CA ASP A 189 7.26 9.75 14.01
C ASP A 189 7.28 11.03 13.15
N TYR A 190 7.84 12.14 13.65
CA TYR A 190 7.89 13.40 12.90
C TYR A 190 8.79 13.35 11.68
N HIS A 191 9.80 12.47 11.67
CA HIS A 191 10.70 12.31 10.53
C HIS A 191 9.98 11.61 9.36
N ASP A 192 9.23 10.54 9.65
CA ASP A 192 8.39 9.83 8.69
C ASP A 192 7.26 10.72 8.17
N LEU A 193 6.66 11.54 9.06
CA LEU A 193 5.68 12.55 8.66
C LEU A 193 6.25 13.53 7.63
N CYS A 194 7.39 14.16 7.93
CA CYS A 194 8.02 15.14 7.03
C CYS A 194 8.46 14.49 5.71
N ARG A 195 8.99 13.27 5.77
CA ARG A 195 9.36 12.49 4.57
C ARG A 195 8.16 12.26 3.66
N ARG A 196 7.04 11.77 4.20
CA ARG A 196 5.79 11.52 3.46
C ARG A 196 5.22 12.80 2.86
N LEU A 197 5.15 13.88 3.64
CA LEU A 197 4.68 15.18 3.14
C LEU A 197 5.53 15.72 1.99
N SER A 198 6.84 15.47 2.03
CA SER A 198 7.78 15.89 0.99
C SER A 198 7.57 15.19 -0.36
N GLU A 199 6.93 14.01 -0.38
CA GLU A 199 6.59 13.27 -1.60
C GLU A 199 5.55 14.00 -2.44
N HIS A 200 4.74 14.86 -1.82
CA HIS A 200 3.74 15.70 -2.50
C HIS A 200 4.33 16.97 -3.11
N ILE A 201 5.60 17.28 -2.84
CA ILE A 201 6.31 18.41 -3.42
C ILE A 201 7.03 17.95 -4.69
N LEU A 202 6.65 18.53 -5.83
CA LEU A 202 7.11 18.11 -7.16
C LEU A 202 8.57 18.52 -7.45
N SER A 203 8.98 19.70 -6.96
CA SER A 203 10.33 20.21 -7.18
C SER A 203 11.28 19.70 -6.11
N GLU A 204 12.38 19.06 -6.53
CA GLU A 204 13.41 18.57 -5.61
C GLU A 204 14.02 19.71 -4.77
N ARG A 205 14.18 20.91 -5.34
CA ARG A 205 14.68 22.08 -4.61
C ARG A 205 13.72 22.54 -3.52
N GLU A 206 12.42 22.53 -3.80
CA GLU A 206 11.38 22.92 -2.84
C GLU A 206 11.19 21.85 -1.78
N ARG A 207 11.31 20.57 -2.17
CA ARG A 207 11.31 19.42 -1.25
C ARG A 207 12.43 19.55 -0.23
N GLN A 208 13.65 19.81 -0.68
CA GLN A 208 14.79 20.03 0.22
C GLN A 208 14.59 21.25 1.12
N ALA A 209 14.01 22.34 0.59
CA ALA A 209 13.71 23.54 1.38
C ALA A 209 12.65 23.27 2.47
N PHE A 210 11.60 22.51 2.14
CA PHE A 210 10.57 22.08 3.08
C PHE A 210 11.15 21.20 4.20
N LEU A 211 11.95 20.20 3.85
CA LEU A 211 12.59 19.31 4.83
C LEU A 211 13.53 20.09 5.77
N ALA A 212 14.30 21.04 5.25
CA ALA A 212 15.15 21.91 6.06
C ALA A 212 14.36 22.81 7.03
N ARG A 213 13.15 23.24 6.63
CA ARG A 213 12.24 24.04 7.47
C ARG A 213 11.53 23.20 8.53
N CYS A 214 11.31 21.91 8.26
CA CYS A 214 10.73 20.98 9.23
C CYS A 214 11.74 20.45 10.26
N ALA A 215 13.03 20.36 9.91
CA ALA A 215 14.09 19.89 10.81
C ALA A 215 14.07 20.50 12.24
N PRO A 216 13.92 21.83 12.45
CA PRO A 216 13.85 22.41 13.80
C PRO A 216 12.51 22.16 14.52
N LEU A 217 11.50 21.62 13.83
CA LEU A 217 10.18 21.29 14.39
C LEU A 217 10.15 19.87 14.97
N ILE A 218 11.10 19.01 14.59
CA ILE A 218 11.22 17.64 15.07
C ILE A 218 11.65 17.66 16.54
N PRO A 219 10.96 16.93 17.45
CA PRO A 219 11.36 16.85 18.85
C PRO A 219 12.82 16.43 19.00
N ALA A 220 13.56 16.99 19.97
CA ALA A 220 14.95 16.62 20.20
C ALA A 220 15.15 15.14 20.61
N ALA A 221 14.11 14.50 21.17
CA ALA A 221 14.08 13.05 21.43
C ALA A 221 13.91 12.20 20.15
N GLU A 222 13.53 12.83 19.03
CA GLU A 222 13.41 12.26 17.68
C GLU A 222 14.43 12.84 16.69
N ALA A 223 15.32 13.74 17.15
CA ALA A 223 16.55 14.04 16.43
C ALA A 223 17.31 12.73 16.22
N PRO A 224 18.13 12.60 15.16
CA PRO A 224 18.77 11.33 14.84
C PRO A 224 19.82 10.97 15.90
N GLU A 225 19.39 10.46 17.05
CA GLU A 225 20.07 9.31 17.61
C GLU A 225 19.89 8.22 16.57
N ALA A 226 20.98 7.97 15.87
CA ALA A 226 21.11 6.88 14.95
C ALA A 226 20.44 5.64 15.55
N ILE A 227 19.27 5.26 15.03
CA ILE A 227 18.82 3.88 15.08
C ILE A 227 19.80 3.13 14.17
N SER A 228 20.97 2.85 14.74
CA SER A 228 21.72 1.65 14.48
C SER A 228 20.76 0.49 14.77
N ARG A 229 19.94 0.12 13.78
CA ARG A 229 19.84 -1.31 13.56
C ARG A 229 21.28 -1.70 13.24
N PRO A 230 21.97 -2.52 14.04
CA PRO A 230 23.20 -3.09 13.55
C PRO A 230 22.82 -3.71 12.20
N SER A 231 23.43 -3.21 11.13
CA SER A 231 23.49 -3.99 9.90
C SER A 231 24.03 -5.33 10.36
N ALA A 232 23.21 -6.38 10.32
CA ALA A 232 23.62 -7.70 10.78
C ALA A 232 24.90 -8.16 10.05
N VAL A 233 25.16 -7.54 8.89
CA VAL A 233 26.38 -7.58 8.11
C VAL A 233 27.23 -6.34 8.41
N SER A 234 28.36 -6.48 9.11
CA SER A 234 29.27 -5.36 9.38
C SER A 234 29.86 -4.77 8.09
N THR A 235 30.29 -3.51 8.12
CA THR A 235 30.96 -2.85 6.98
C THR A 235 32.21 -3.59 6.52
N GLU A 236 32.90 -4.27 7.43
CA GLU A 236 34.03 -5.16 7.14
C GLU A 236 33.61 -6.38 6.32
N ILE A 237 32.49 -7.02 6.67
CA ILE A 237 31.93 -8.16 5.92
C ILE A 237 31.47 -7.70 4.54
N VAL A 238 30.83 -6.52 4.43
CA VAL A 238 30.42 -5.97 3.13
C VAL A 238 31.64 -5.68 2.25
N ALA A 239 32.71 -5.09 2.80
CA ALA A 239 33.94 -4.80 2.07
C ALA A 239 34.67 -6.09 1.65
N ALA A 240 34.69 -7.11 2.51
CA ALA A 240 35.26 -8.42 2.19
C ALA A 240 34.49 -9.12 1.06
N GLY A 241 33.14 -9.13 1.14
CA GLY A 241 32.27 -9.67 0.10
C GLY A 241 32.38 -8.93 -1.24
N GLU A 242 32.44 -7.59 -1.21
CA GLU A 242 32.69 -6.76 -2.41
C GLU A 242 34.03 -7.11 -3.05
N LYS A 243 35.11 -7.16 -2.26
CA LYS A 243 36.46 -7.45 -2.75
C LYS A 243 36.56 -8.87 -3.33
N ALA A 244 35.92 -9.84 -2.70
CA ALA A 244 35.87 -11.22 -3.18
C ALA A 244 35.07 -11.32 -4.48
N LEU A 245 33.93 -10.63 -4.57
CA LEU A 245 33.05 -10.66 -5.74
C LEU A 245 33.66 -9.90 -6.93
N ALA A 246 34.42 -8.83 -6.66
CA ALA A 246 35.10 -8.03 -7.68
C ALA A 246 36.10 -8.83 -8.53
N HIS A 247 36.63 -9.95 -8.00
CA HIS A 247 37.50 -10.85 -8.76
C HIS A 247 36.79 -11.52 -9.95
N TYR A 248 35.46 -11.67 -9.88
CA TYR A 248 34.67 -12.39 -10.88
C TYR A 248 33.88 -11.46 -11.80
N ILE A 249 33.33 -10.37 -11.25
CA ILE A 249 32.40 -9.49 -11.98
C ILE A 249 32.84 -8.02 -12.02
N GLY A 250 34.06 -7.74 -11.53
CA GLY A 250 34.69 -6.43 -11.61
C GLY A 250 33.89 -5.32 -10.91
N PRO A 251 33.75 -4.13 -11.52
CA PRO A 251 33.23 -2.92 -10.86
C PRO A 251 31.76 -3.01 -10.43
N LEU A 252 30.99 -3.97 -10.98
CA LEU A 252 29.60 -4.23 -10.59
C LEU A 252 29.49 -4.84 -9.18
N ALA A 253 30.55 -5.43 -8.65
CA ALA A 253 30.59 -6.04 -7.32
C ALA A 253 30.18 -5.06 -6.21
N ARG A 254 30.58 -3.78 -6.32
CA ARG A 254 30.24 -2.75 -5.34
C ARG A 254 28.74 -2.50 -5.22
N VAL A 255 28.05 -2.47 -6.35
CA VAL A 255 26.61 -2.19 -6.39
C VAL A 255 25.84 -3.41 -5.84
N LEU A 256 26.29 -4.62 -6.19
CA LEU A 256 25.66 -5.86 -5.74
C LEU A 256 25.93 -6.13 -4.26
N ALA A 257 27.14 -5.88 -3.75
CA ALA A 257 27.46 -5.95 -2.33
C ALA A 257 26.62 -4.98 -1.50
N ARG A 258 26.46 -3.73 -1.94
CA ARG A 258 25.59 -2.76 -1.26
C ARG A 258 24.12 -3.15 -1.29
N ARG A 259 23.64 -3.73 -2.39
CA ARG A 259 22.25 -4.19 -2.51
C ARG A 259 21.98 -5.43 -1.63
N ALA A 260 22.90 -6.40 -1.63
CA ALA A 260 22.80 -7.61 -0.82
C ALA A 260 22.91 -7.30 0.67
N ALA A 261 23.80 -6.38 1.08
CA ALA A 261 23.95 -5.98 2.48
C ALA A 261 22.68 -5.33 3.07
N ARG A 262 21.89 -4.66 2.23
CA ARG A 262 20.58 -4.09 2.64
C ARG A 262 19.46 -5.12 2.70
N ALA A 263 19.62 -6.25 2.02
CA ALA A 263 18.60 -7.29 1.91
C ALA A 263 18.85 -8.48 2.84
N ALA A 264 20.10 -8.72 3.25
CA ALA A 264 20.48 -9.85 4.08
C ALA A 264 20.17 -9.62 5.57
N ALA A 265 19.62 -10.65 6.21
CA ALA A 265 19.36 -10.66 7.65
C ALA A 265 20.60 -11.03 8.49
N ASP A 266 21.64 -11.63 7.87
CA ASP A 266 22.90 -12.02 8.53
C ASP A 266 24.07 -12.15 7.51
N PRO A 267 25.33 -12.31 7.97
CA PRO A 267 26.50 -12.47 7.10
C PRO A 267 26.46 -13.70 6.18
N VAL A 268 25.81 -14.79 6.61
CA VAL A 268 25.73 -16.04 5.84
C VAL A 268 24.79 -15.84 4.65
N GLU A 269 23.63 -15.22 4.89
CA GLU A 269 22.68 -14.85 3.86
C GLU A 269 23.27 -13.82 2.89
N PHE A 270 24.05 -12.87 3.39
CA PHE A 270 24.77 -11.90 2.55
C PHE A 270 25.70 -12.59 1.55
N HIS A 271 26.55 -13.51 2.01
CA HIS A 271 27.46 -14.26 1.12
C HIS A 271 26.70 -15.16 0.14
N ARG A 272 25.58 -15.76 0.57
CA ARG A 272 24.71 -16.55 -0.32
C ARG A 272 24.15 -15.70 -1.45
N LEU A 273 23.62 -14.50 -1.15
CA LEU A 273 23.08 -13.57 -2.14
C LEU A 273 24.16 -13.09 -3.12
N LEU A 274 25.40 -12.88 -2.68
CA LEU A 274 26.49 -12.54 -3.59
C LEU A 274 26.87 -13.69 -4.52
N ALA A 275 26.87 -14.93 -4.00
CA ALA A 275 27.17 -16.12 -4.79
C ALA A 275 26.12 -16.36 -5.91
N GLU A 276 24.87 -15.91 -5.76
CA GLU A 276 23.84 -16.04 -6.80
C GLU A 276 24.22 -15.34 -8.11
N HIS A 277 25.08 -14.32 -8.06
CA HIS A 277 25.56 -13.57 -9.21
C HIS A 277 26.74 -14.21 -9.96
N LEU A 278 27.27 -15.33 -9.48
CA LEU A 278 28.34 -16.06 -10.16
C LEU A 278 27.76 -17.08 -11.15
N PRO A 279 28.33 -17.22 -12.36
CA PRO A 279 27.72 -18.00 -13.43
C PRO A 279 27.87 -19.52 -13.23
N THR A 280 28.96 -20.00 -12.62
CA THR A 280 29.18 -21.45 -12.46
C THR A 280 29.05 -21.94 -11.01
N PRO A 281 28.56 -23.17 -10.78
CA PRO A 281 28.52 -23.78 -9.45
C PRO A 281 29.91 -23.91 -8.78
N ALA A 282 30.97 -24.08 -9.58
CA ALA A 282 32.34 -24.17 -9.10
C ALA A 282 32.82 -22.83 -8.50
N GLU A 283 32.58 -21.72 -9.20
CA GLU A 283 32.90 -20.37 -8.71
C GLU A 283 32.09 -19.99 -7.48
N LYS A 284 30.81 -20.41 -7.40
CA LYS A 284 29.98 -20.23 -6.19
C LYS A 284 30.58 -20.92 -4.98
N ALA A 285 30.99 -22.18 -5.12
CA ALA A 285 31.58 -22.96 -4.04
C ALA A 285 32.97 -22.43 -3.63
N GLU A 286 33.77 -21.94 -4.57
CA GLU A 286 35.05 -21.29 -4.29
C GLU A 286 34.87 -19.93 -3.59
N PHE A 287 33.95 -19.10 -4.07
CA PHE A 287 33.60 -17.83 -3.47
C PHE A 287 33.12 -17.99 -2.02
N LEU A 288 32.16 -18.89 -1.76
CA LEU A 288 31.63 -19.14 -0.42
C LEU A 288 32.71 -19.65 0.56
N ARG A 289 33.63 -20.51 0.11
CA ARG A 289 34.77 -20.95 0.92
C ARG A 289 35.70 -19.81 1.30
N ARG A 290 35.86 -18.82 0.42
CA ARG A 290 36.77 -17.68 0.58
C ARG A 290 36.23 -16.59 1.50
N VAL A 291 34.91 -16.47 1.63
CA VAL A 291 34.25 -15.44 2.46
C VAL A 291 33.74 -15.94 3.82
N GLN A 292 33.86 -17.24 4.09
CA GLN A 292 33.54 -17.87 5.38
C GLN A 292 34.75 -17.99 6.34
N HIS A 293 35.94 -17.59 5.90
CA HIS A 293 37.19 -17.52 6.68
C HIS A 293 37.61 -16.07 6.90
#